data_AF-A0A7Y3FI36-F1
#
_entry.id   AF-A0A7Y3FI36-F1
#
_cell.length_a   1.000
_cell.length_b   1.000
_cell.length_c   1.000
_cell.angle_alpha   90.00
_cell.angle_beta   90.00
_cell.angle_gamma   90.00
#
_symmetry.space_group_name_H-M   'P 1'
#
loop_
_entity.id
_entity.type
_entity.pdbx_description
1 polymer ?
#
loop_
_entity_poly.entity_id
_entity_poly.type
_entity_poly.pdbx_seq_one_letter_code
_entity_poly.pdbx_strand_id
1 'polypeptide(L)'
;MPPTPWLRFGSTSPASAPNTGGRFLEPPEAGKGALRSGFGVAHFGLQTTDLDGDLARLGEAGVYAHAEPRRTGSIRYAYVTAPDGVVIELVELHLPAHLARFVPLLNGVNRAIYLTRRTLQTSVLVPRRHYTHA
;
A
#
# COMPACT_ATOMS: atom_id res chain seq x y z
N MET A 1 -22.69 15.93 23.06
CA MET A 1 -22.43 15.16 21.82
C MET A 1 -22.17 13.71 22.21
N PRO A 2 -22.94 12.72 21.72
CA PRO A 2 -22.56 11.33 21.93
C PRO A 2 -21.40 10.95 20.99
N PRO A 3 -20.46 10.10 21.43
CA PRO A 3 -19.37 9.63 20.58
C PRO A 3 -19.90 8.68 19.49
N THR A 4 -19.33 8.80 18.29
CA THR A 4 -19.59 7.97 17.12
C THR A 4 -19.27 6.49 17.42
N PRO A 5 -20.14 5.52 17.08
CA PRO A 5 -19.88 4.12 17.37
C PRO A 5 -18.82 3.55 16.42
N TRP A 6 -17.74 3.03 17.02
CA TRP A 6 -16.64 2.32 16.39
C TRP A 6 -17.11 1.20 15.46
N LEU A 7 -16.52 1.13 14.26
CA LEU A 7 -16.68 0.01 13.33
C LEU A 7 -16.16 -1.28 13.97
N ARG A 8 -17.09 -2.17 14.27
CA ARG A 8 -16.84 -3.54 14.75
C ARG A 8 -16.10 -4.30 13.65
N PHE A 9 -14.82 -4.64 13.86
CA PHE A 9 -14.13 -5.65 13.05
C PHE A 9 -14.67 -7.04 13.41
N GLY A 10 -15.86 -7.36 12.88
CA GLY A 10 -16.37 -8.71 12.82
C GLY A 10 -15.81 -9.40 11.59
N SER A 11 -15.20 -10.57 11.76
CA SER A 11 -14.89 -11.49 10.68
C SER A 11 -16.20 -12.03 10.09
N THR A 12 -16.84 -11.27 9.23
CA THR A 12 -17.70 -11.86 8.22
C THR A 12 -16.82 -12.10 7.01
N SER A 13 -16.38 -13.34 6.83
CA SER A 13 -16.06 -13.83 5.49
C SER A 13 -17.16 -13.31 4.57
N PRO A 14 -16.84 -12.60 3.47
CA PRO A 14 -17.87 -12.26 2.51
C PRO A 14 -18.43 -13.59 2.03
N ALA A 15 -19.69 -13.85 2.39
CA ALA A 15 -20.48 -14.85 1.71
C ALA A 15 -20.31 -14.57 0.22
N SER A 16 -19.85 -15.59 -0.50
CA SER A 16 -19.68 -15.59 -1.95
C SER A 16 -20.87 -14.87 -2.56
N ALA A 17 -20.64 -13.69 -3.13
CA ALA A 17 -21.71 -12.94 -3.78
C ALA A 17 -22.35 -13.86 -4.82
N PRO A 18 -23.69 -13.91 -4.92
CA PRO A 18 -24.35 -14.77 -5.91
C PRO A 18 -23.85 -14.38 -7.30
N ASN A 19 -23.45 -15.41 -8.06
CA ASN A 19 -22.98 -15.31 -9.44
C ASN A 19 -24.10 -14.71 -10.31
N THR A 20 -24.11 -13.38 -10.38
CA THR A 20 -25.04 -12.61 -11.18
C THR A 20 -24.42 -12.54 -12.56
N GLY A 21 -25.03 -13.24 -13.51
CA GLY A 21 -24.46 -13.53 -14.83
C GLY A 21 -23.67 -12.38 -15.45
N GLY A 22 -22.36 -12.61 -15.64
CA GLY A 22 -21.56 -12.14 -16.77
C GLY A 22 -21.59 -10.66 -17.15
N ARG A 23 -22.00 -9.74 -16.28
CA ARG A 23 -21.81 -8.30 -16.52
C ARG A 23 -20.48 -7.89 -15.93
N PHE A 24 -19.51 -7.58 -16.79
CA PHE A 24 -18.31 -6.83 -16.40
C PHE A 24 -18.79 -5.50 -15.80
N LEU A 25 -18.68 -5.37 -14.48
CA LEU A 25 -18.92 -4.11 -13.79
C LEU A 25 -17.78 -3.17 -14.16
N GLU A 26 -18.12 -1.97 -14.58
CA GLU A 26 -17.14 -0.94 -14.89
C GLU A 26 -16.34 -0.60 -13.62
N PRO A 27 -14.99 -0.59 -13.68
CA PRO A 27 -14.20 -0.28 -12.50
C PRO A 27 -14.57 1.11 -11.97
N PRO A 28 -14.70 1.28 -10.65
CA PRO A 28 -14.89 2.60 -10.08
C PRO A 28 -13.67 3.48 -10.37
N GLU A 29 -13.88 4.79 -10.34
CA GLU A 29 -12.82 5.79 -10.39
C GLU A 29 -11.70 5.47 -9.37
N ALA A 30 -10.44 5.59 -9.81
CA ALA A 30 -9.27 5.34 -8.96
C ALA A 30 -9.35 6.19 -7.67
N GLY A 31 -9.00 5.58 -6.54
CA GLY A 31 -9.11 6.21 -5.21
C GLY A 31 -10.35 5.81 -4.41
N LYS A 32 -11.42 5.29 -5.03
CA LYS A 32 -12.62 4.83 -4.28
C LYS A 32 -12.45 3.52 -3.51
N GLY A 33 -11.22 2.99 -3.45
CA GLY A 33 -10.75 1.92 -2.57
C GLY A 33 -11.35 0.54 -2.85
N ALA A 34 -10.49 -0.48 -2.97
CA ALA A 34 -10.98 -1.86 -3.11
C ALA A 34 -11.76 -2.35 -1.88
N LEU A 35 -11.51 -1.75 -0.71
CA LEU A 35 -12.25 -2.03 0.53
C LEU A 35 -13.75 -1.68 0.45
N ARG A 36 -14.14 -0.71 -0.37
CA ARG A 36 -15.55 -0.28 -0.50
C ARG A 36 -16.26 -0.92 -1.68
N SER A 37 -15.53 -1.20 -2.75
CA SER A 37 -16.10 -1.60 -4.05
C SER A 37 -15.76 -3.03 -4.47
N GLY A 38 -14.78 -3.69 -3.82
CA GLY A 38 -14.30 -5.01 -4.21
C GLY A 38 -13.40 -5.04 -5.46
N PHE A 39 -13.10 -3.87 -6.05
CA PHE A 39 -12.26 -3.75 -7.25
C PHE A 39 -10.99 -2.92 -6.97
N GLY A 40 -9.85 -3.32 -7.56
CA GLY A 40 -8.58 -2.57 -7.49
C GLY A 40 -7.63 -3.01 -6.38
N VAL A 41 -6.62 -2.18 -6.10
CA VAL A 41 -5.63 -2.41 -5.03
C VAL A 41 -6.25 -2.07 -3.68
N ALA A 42 -6.27 -3.03 -2.75
CA ALA A 42 -6.86 -2.86 -1.43
C ALA A 42 -6.05 -1.92 -0.53
N HIS A 43 -4.74 -2.04 -0.58
CA HIS A 43 -3.76 -1.16 0.04
C HIS A 43 -2.39 -1.40 -0.59
N PHE A 44 -1.43 -0.54 -0.30
CA PHE A 44 -0.01 -0.82 -0.53
C PHE A 44 0.80 -0.56 0.73
N GLY A 45 1.90 -1.30 0.89
CA GLY A 45 2.78 -1.22 2.05
C GLY A 45 3.97 -0.31 1.83
N LEU A 46 4.30 0.49 2.84
CA LEU A 46 5.53 1.26 2.95
C LEU A 46 6.33 0.76 4.15
N GLN A 47 7.58 0.41 3.91
CA GLN A 47 8.49 -0.01 4.97
C GLN A 47 9.02 1.21 5.74
N THR A 48 8.99 1.12 7.06
CA THR A 48 9.61 2.09 7.98
C THR A 48 10.55 1.39 8.96
N THR A 49 11.44 2.18 9.58
CA THR A 49 12.32 1.78 10.67
C THR A 49 11.88 2.32 12.03
N ASP A 50 10.83 3.15 12.07
CA ASP A 50 10.31 3.77 13.28
C ASP A 50 8.81 4.00 13.12
N LEU A 51 8.01 2.96 13.41
CA LEU A 51 6.56 3.01 13.22
C LEU A 51 5.90 4.02 14.15
N ASP A 52 6.33 4.11 15.40
CA ASP A 52 5.71 5.00 16.38
C ASP A 52 5.99 6.47 16.04
N GLY A 53 7.22 6.80 15.64
CA GLY A 53 7.57 8.15 15.21
C GLY A 53 6.82 8.56 13.93
N ASP A 54 6.66 7.66 12.97
CA ASP A 54 5.85 7.93 11.78
C ASP A 54 4.38 8.16 12.10
N LEU A 55 3.79 7.34 12.97
CA LEU A 55 2.40 7.50 13.38
C LEU A 55 2.18 8.80 14.16
N ALA A 56 3.13 9.21 15.01
CA ALA A 56 3.08 10.50 15.69
C ALA A 56 3.10 11.67 14.68
N ARG A 57 4.04 11.66 13.73
CA ARG A 57 4.13 12.68 12.66
C ARG A 57 2.86 12.75 11.81
N LEU A 58 2.30 11.59 11.46
CA LEU A 58 1.03 11.53 10.73
C LEU A 58 -0.12 12.10 11.55
N GLY A 59 -0.17 11.79 12.85
CA GLY A 59 -1.16 12.36 13.77
C GLY A 59 -1.08 13.88 13.88
N GLU A 60 0.12 14.45 13.92
CA GLU A 60 0.34 15.92 13.89
C GLU A 60 -0.17 16.54 12.57
N ALA A 61 -0.11 15.80 11.47
CA ALA A 61 -0.67 16.20 10.18
C ALA A 61 -2.18 15.90 10.02
N GLY A 62 -2.84 15.41 11.08
CA GLY A 62 -4.28 15.09 11.09
C GLY A 62 -4.64 13.73 10.47
N VAL A 63 -3.66 12.85 10.22
CA VAL A 63 -3.85 11.49 9.73
C VAL A 63 -3.73 10.50 10.89
N TYR A 64 -4.76 9.69 11.10
CA TYR A 64 -4.81 8.74 12.21
C TYR A 64 -4.86 7.30 11.71
N ALA A 65 -4.21 6.40 12.46
CA ALA A 65 -4.33 4.97 12.23
C ALA A 65 -5.75 4.48 12.51
N HIS A 66 -6.20 3.50 11.73
CA HIS A 66 -7.51 2.87 11.93
C HIS A 66 -7.61 2.06 13.23
N ALA A 67 -6.47 1.60 13.74
CA ALA A 67 -6.33 0.86 14.97
C ALA A 67 -4.89 0.99 15.50
N GLU A 68 -4.70 0.59 16.75
CA GLU A 68 -3.37 0.45 17.35
C GLU A 68 -2.46 -0.47 16.51
N PRO A 69 -1.14 -0.20 16.44
CA PRO A 69 -0.20 -1.03 15.72
C PRO A 69 -0.27 -2.49 16.14
N ARG A 70 -0.36 -3.39 15.16
CA ARG A 70 -0.42 -4.84 15.38
C ARG A 70 0.93 -5.47 15.15
N ARG A 71 1.16 -6.63 15.76
CA ARG A 71 2.36 -7.45 15.54
C ARG A 71 1.99 -8.83 15.04
N THR A 72 2.71 -9.32 14.04
CA THR A 72 2.61 -10.69 13.53
C THR A 72 4.00 -11.19 13.15
N GLY A 73 4.52 -12.14 13.92
CA GLY A 73 5.91 -12.60 13.77
C GLY A 73 6.92 -11.46 13.94
N SER A 74 7.82 -11.33 12.96
CA SER A 74 8.84 -10.27 12.90
C SER A 74 8.32 -8.93 12.37
N ILE A 75 7.02 -8.80 12.09
CA ILE A 75 6.47 -7.59 11.49
C ILE A 75 5.57 -6.88 12.49
N ARG A 76 5.74 -5.56 12.61
CA ARG A 76 4.79 -4.66 13.25
C ARG A 76 4.20 -3.75 12.17
N TYR A 77 2.90 -3.51 12.20
CA TYR A 77 2.24 -2.73 11.14
C TYR A 77 1.04 -1.95 11.64
N ALA A 78 0.68 -0.89 10.89
CA ALA A 78 -0.52 -0.10 11.10
C ALA A 78 -1.11 0.34 9.75
N TYR A 79 -2.42 0.52 9.69
CA TYR A 79 -3.09 1.04 8.50
C TYR A 79 -3.55 2.49 8.71
N VAL A 80 -3.31 3.33 7.71
CA VAL A 80 -3.81 4.71 7.63
C VAL A 80 -4.54 4.91 6.30
N THR A 81 -5.44 5.89 6.23
CA THR A 81 -6.12 6.29 4.99
C THR A 81 -5.65 7.66 4.56
N ALA A 82 -5.21 7.77 3.31
CA ALA A 82 -4.93 9.04 2.66
C ALA A 82 -6.23 9.81 2.36
N PRO A 83 -6.17 11.14 2.12
CA PRO A 83 -7.36 11.96 1.89
C PRO A 83 -8.26 11.50 0.72
N ASP A 84 -7.68 10.84 -0.28
CA ASP A 84 -8.38 10.29 -1.44
C ASP A 84 -9.02 8.92 -1.20
N GLY A 85 -8.89 8.35 0.00
CA GLY A 85 -9.46 7.06 0.38
C GLY A 85 -8.54 5.86 0.17
N VAL A 86 -7.31 6.08 -0.30
CA VAL A 86 -6.32 5.01 -0.45
C VAL A 86 -5.81 4.55 0.92
N VAL A 87 -5.79 3.24 1.14
CA VAL A 87 -5.26 2.65 2.37
C VAL A 87 -3.77 2.36 2.21
N ILE A 88 -3.00 2.80 3.19
CA ILE A 88 -1.56 2.62 3.26
C ILE A 88 -1.25 1.78 4.50
N GLU A 89 -0.44 0.74 4.31
CA GLU A 89 0.10 -0.06 5.41
C GLU A 89 1.52 0.42 5.72
N LEU A 90 1.76 0.89 6.94
CA LEU A 90 3.11 1.12 7.44
C LEU A 90 3.64 -0.16 8.06
N VAL A 91 4.83 -0.59 7.65
CA VAL A 91 5.40 -1.89 8.01
C VAL A 91 6.79 -1.71 8.59
N GLU A 92 6.98 -2.15 9.83
CA GLU A 92 8.26 -2.16 10.51
C GLU A 92 8.74 -3.59 10.74
N LEU A 93 9.94 -3.89 10.24
CA LEU A 93 10.53 -5.22 10.31
C LEU A 93 11.48 -5.35 11.50
N HIS A 94 11.11 -6.18 12.46
CA HIS A 94 11.91 -6.58 13.61
C HIS A 94 12.63 -7.90 13.35
N LEU A 95 13.83 -7.82 12.78
CA LEU A 95 14.71 -8.97 12.62
C LEU A 95 15.57 -9.20 13.86
N PRO A 96 15.94 -10.47 14.15
CA PRO A 96 17.03 -10.77 15.07
C PRO A 96 18.31 -10.00 14.69
N ALA A 97 19.07 -9.53 15.68
CA ALA A 97 20.26 -8.69 15.48
C ALA A 97 21.27 -9.26 14.46
N HIS A 98 21.46 -10.59 14.47
CA HIS A 98 22.37 -11.26 13.55
C HIS A 98 21.92 -11.22 12.08
N LEU A 99 20.63 -11.03 11.81
CA LEU A 99 20.07 -10.82 10.47
C LEU A 99 19.96 -9.33 10.14
N ALA A 100 19.59 -8.50 11.11
CA ALA A 100 19.45 -7.05 10.94
C ALA A 100 20.72 -6.39 10.37
N ARG A 101 21.91 -6.86 10.76
CA ARG A 101 23.20 -6.37 10.24
C ARG A 101 23.38 -6.50 8.73
N PHE A 102 22.64 -7.39 8.07
CA PHE A 102 22.72 -7.61 6.63
C PHE A 102 21.66 -6.83 5.84
N VAL A 103 20.67 -6.24 6.51
CA VAL A 103 19.58 -5.49 5.85
C VAL A 103 20.09 -4.31 5.01
N PRO A 104 21.07 -3.48 5.45
CA PRO A 104 21.59 -2.41 4.61
C PRO A 104 22.21 -2.90 3.31
N LEU A 105 22.88 -4.07 3.34
CA LEU A 105 23.46 -4.70 2.16
C LEU A 105 22.36 -5.12 1.17
N LEU A 106 21.32 -5.80 1.66
CA LEU A 106 20.18 -6.22 0.84
C LEU A 106 19.44 -5.01 0.23
N ASN A 107 19.22 -3.95 1.02
CA ASN A 107 18.63 -2.71 0.55
C ASN A 107 19.50 -2.02 -0.52
N GLY A 108 20.82 -2.07 -0.37
CA GLY A 108 21.77 -1.59 -1.36
C GLY A 108 21.67 -2.33 -2.70
N VAL A 109 21.55 -3.66 -2.66
CA VAL A 109 21.36 -4.51 -3.86
C VAL A 109 20.05 -4.17 -4.57
N ASN A 110 18.94 -4.08 -3.85
CA ASN A 110 17.65 -3.70 -4.43
C ASN A 110 17.72 -2.32 -5.10
N ARG A 111 18.33 -1.34 -4.44
CA ARG A 111 18.53 0.00 -5.00
C ARG A 111 19.40 -0.02 -6.26
N ALA A 112 20.47 -0.82 -6.27
CA ALA A 112 21.34 -0.97 -7.43
C ALA A 112 20.57 -1.57 -8.62
N ILE A 113 19.83 -2.68 -8.43
CA ILE A 113 19.01 -3.31 -9.47
C ILE A 113 17.98 -2.32 -10.05
N TYR A 114 17.32 -1.53 -9.20
CA TYR A 114 16.37 -0.51 -9.63
C TYR A 114 17.05 0.56 -10.50
N LEU A 115 18.24 1.03 -10.12
CA LEU A 115 18.99 1.99 -10.91
C LEU A 115 19.43 1.40 -12.26
N THR A 116 19.89 0.15 -12.29
CA THR A 116 20.30 -0.51 -13.54
C THR A 116 19.11 -0.73 -14.49
N ARG A 117 17.92 -1.07 -13.97
CA ARG A 117 16.70 -1.16 -14.81
C ARG A 117 16.28 0.20 -15.37
N ARG A 118 16.37 1.26 -14.57
CA ARG A 118 16.00 2.63 -15.01
C ARG A 118 16.91 3.15 -16.12
N THR A 119 18.20 2.87 -16.05
CA THR A 119 19.15 3.27 -17.10
C THR A 119 18.90 2.50 -18.40
N LEU A 120 18.64 1.19 -18.33
CA LEU A 120 18.33 0.35 -19.49
C LEU A 120 17.00 0.71 -20.17
N GLN A 121 15.96 1.07 -19.41
CA GLN A 121 14.69 1.54 -20.00
C GLN A 121 14.81 2.89 -20.72
N THR A 122 15.70 3.77 -20.27
CA THR A 122 15.91 5.09 -20.91
C THR A 122 16.64 4.94 -22.26
N SER A 123 17.41 3.86 -22.44
CA SER A 123 18.12 3.57 -23.69
C SER A 123 17.22 2.99 -24.80
N VAL A 124 16.00 2.54 -24.46
CA VAL A 124 15.00 2.05 -25.43
C VAL A 124 14.00 3.17 -25.68
N LEU A 125 14.48 4.30 -26.23
CA LEU A 125 13.59 5.28 -26.83
C LEU A 125 13.14 4.73 -28.18
N VAL A 126 11.89 4.24 -28.24
CA VAL A 126 11.24 3.83 -29.49
C VAL A 126 11.23 5.04 -30.45
N PRO A 127 11.72 4.91 -31.70
CA PRO A 127 11.67 6.01 -32.66
C PRO A 127 10.20 6.39 -32.90
N ARG A 128 9.85 7.67 -32.69
CA ARG A 128 8.55 8.21 -33.09
C ARG A 128 8.42 8.06 -34.61
N ARG A 129 7.53 7.16 -35.07
CA ARG A 129 7.09 7.17 -36.47
C ARG A 129 6.29 8.44 -36.69
N HIS A 130 6.82 9.33 -37.53
CA HIS A 130 6.06 10.45 -38.08
C HIS A 130 5.03 9.88 -39.07
N TYR A 131 3.75 9.95 -38.72
CA TYR A 131 2.68 9.79 -39.68
C TYR A 131 2.46 11.15 -40.36
N THR A 132 2.93 11.29 -41.59
CA THR A 132 2.47 12.33 -42.51
C THR A 132 1.11 11.90 -43.06
N HIS A 133 0.06 12.64 -42.71
CA HIS A 133 -1.21 12.57 -43.42
C HIS A 133 -1.03 13.25 -44.79
N ALA A 134 -1.38 12.51 -45.85
CA ALA A 134 -1.68 13.03 -47.18
C ALA A 134 -3.17 12.85 -47.43
#